data_AF-A0A0F9TLU3-F1
#
_entry.id   AF-A0A0F9TLU3-F1
#
_cell.length_a   1.000
_cell.length_b   1.000
_cell.length_c   1.000
_cell.angle_alpha   90.00
_cell.angle_beta   90.00
_cell.angle_gamma   90.00
#
_symmetry.space_group_name_H-M   'P 1'
#
loop_
_entity.id
_entity.type
_entity.pdbx_description
1 polymer ?
#
loop_
_entity_poly.entity_id
_entity_poly.type
_entity_poly.pdbx_seq_one_letter_code
_entity_poly.pdbx_strand_id
1 'polypeptide(L)'
;MKKLFFIFFCIPNLFFSQSSMRLPDILGDHMLLQKDSEVNFWGWANPRSKIRIIADWNTDTIQTSASNMAKWETLLKTPKAGGPYTIQVLSEDESISIKNVMIGELWICSGQSNMEFSVNNGVIDAEAAMPDSENADIRFFFIEKATAAFPQDELTGHWEVCSPESMRKFSSVGYFFGRKLNEELNTPIGLINSNWGGTPVETWMPKDAIENVNKIQAEVEFLNDSEGWPRDIASTYNAMIHPITKMGIAGAIWYQGESNTPNANTYAELFTTMIKGWRLKFQNDFPFYYVQIAPFQGYGVPFSAALVREQQQKASSLEKTGMVVISDLVDDPDDIHPRYKKEVGNRLANRALAETYGQESTKYKFATLREQKIEKILSFLISYKHDYVVPLVSVYGRSGSGKSSVTRFVCENINDASY
;
A
#
# COMPACT_ATOMS: atom_id res chain seq x y z
N MET A 1 14.84 75.82 -30.62
CA MET A 1 15.19 74.50 -30.04
C MET A 1 13.90 73.70 -29.89
N LYS A 2 13.82 72.52 -30.51
CA LYS A 2 12.60 71.70 -30.63
C LYS A 2 12.23 71.08 -29.27
N LYS A 3 10.98 71.26 -28.81
CA LYS A 3 10.43 70.56 -27.64
C LYS A 3 9.97 69.17 -28.08
N LEU A 4 10.64 68.14 -27.59
CA LEU A 4 10.27 66.74 -27.80
C LEU A 4 9.21 66.34 -26.75
N PHE A 5 7.99 66.02 -27.18
CA PHE A 5 6.97 65.42 -26.32
C PHE A 5 7.21 63.91 -26.27
N PHE A 6 7.58 63.38 -25.10
CA PHE A 6 7.60 61.94 -24.85
C PHE A 6 6.17 61.48 -24.54
N ILE A 7 5.55 60.75 -25.46
CA ILE A 7 4.29 60.04 -25.23
C ILE A 7 4.65 58.74 -24.51
N PHE A 8 4.28 58.63 -23.24
CA PHE A 8 4.41 57.42 -22.44
C PHE A 8 3.30 56.45 -22.88
N PHE A 9 3.65 55.44 -23.66
CA PHE A 9 2.72 54.36 -24.01
C PHE A 9 2.59 53.43 -22.80
N CYS A 10 1.54 53.61 -22.00
CA CYS A 10 1.16 52.64 -20.97
C CYS A 10 0.68 51.37 -21.68
N ILE A 11 1.53 50.35 -21.76
CA ILE A 11 1.13 48.99 -22.13
C ILE A 11 0.30 48.47 -20.95
N PRO A 12 -1.00 48.15 -21.13
CA PRO A 12 -1.76 47.53 -20.06
C PRO A 12 -1.15 46.15 -19.78
N ASN A 13 -0.61 45.96 -18.58
CA ASN A 13 -0.27 44.64 -18.08
C ASN A 13 -1.59 43.86 -17.98
N LEU A 14 -1.83 42.96 -18.93
CA LEU A 14 -2.85 41.93 -18.79
C LEU A 14 -2.39 41.03 -17.65
N PHE A 15 -2.90 41.30 -16.45
CA PHE A 15 -2.81 40.37 -15.34
C PHE A 15 -3.67 39.16 -15.70
N PHE A 16 -3.05 38.12 -16.25
CA PHE A 16 -3.67 36.80 -16.30
C PHE A 16 -3.87 36.36 -14.85
N SER A 17 -5.13 36.33 -14.41
CA SER A 17 -5.49 35.75 -13.12
C SER A 17 -5.14 34.27 -13.16
N GLN A 18 -4.22 33.84 -12.29
CA GLN A 18 -3.89 32.44 -12.14
C GLN A 18 -5.10 31.69 -11.59
N SER A 19 -5.36 30.50 -12.13
CA SER A 19 -6.48 29.67 -11.68
C SER A 19 -6.40 29.44 -10.17
N SER A 20 -7.47 29.79 -9.46
CA SER A 20 -7.55 29.70 -8.00
C SER A 20 -8.13 28.36 -7.55
N MET A 21 -8.93 27.74 -8.41
CA MET A 21 -9.55 26.45 -8.17
C MET A 21 -8.62 25.32 -8.61
N ARG A 22 -8.34 24.38 -7.71
CA ARG A 22 -7.53 23.21 -8.00
C ARG A 22 -7.97 22.01 -7.16
N LEU A 23 -7.68 20.83 -7.67
CA LEU A 23 -7.91 19.54 -7.00
C LEU A 23 -6.57 18.90 -6.66
N PRO A 24 -6.52 18.01 -5.65
CA PRO A 24 -5.32 17.21 -5.40
C PRO A 24 -5.12 16.23 -6.56
N ASP A 25 -3.87 15.83 -6.82
CA ASP A 25 -3.51 14.92 -7.92
C ASP A 25 -4.29 13.58 -7.90
N ILE A 26 -4.68 13.09 -6.71
CA ILE A 26 -5.49 11.88 -6.56
C ILE A 26 -6.91 12.03 -7.12
N LEU A 27 -7.44 13.26 -7.19
CA LEU A 27 -8.74 13.60 -7.78
C LEU A 27 -8.54 14.21 -9.17
N GLY A 28 -8.11 13.37 -10.12
CA GLY A 28 -7.78 13.75 -11.49
C GLY A 28 -8.32 12.79 -12.54
N ASP A 29 -7.98 13.04 -13.81
CA ASP A 29 -8.40 12.19 -14.92
C ASP A 29 -7.98 10.73 -14.69
N HIS A 30 -8.77 9.79 -15.21
CA HIS A 30 -8.57 8.34 -15.05
C HIS A 30 -8.73 7.80 -13.62
N MET A 31 -9.10 8.63 -12.64
CA MET A 31 -9.23 8.17 -11.26
C MET A 31 -10.27 7.07 -11.08
N LEU A 32 -10.12 6.34 -9.97
CA LEU A 32 -11.12 5.40 -9.48
C LEU A 32 -11.62 5.81 -8.10
N LEU A 33 -12.95 5.81 -7.91
CA LEU A 33 -13.60 6.01 -6.62
C LEU A 33 -14.22 4.70 -6.11
N GLN A 34 -14.19 4.50 -4.79
CA GLN A 34 -14.82 3.35 -4.16
C GLN A 34 -16.33 3.31 -4.46
N LYS A 35 -16.83 2.17 -4.93
CA LYS A 35 -18.25 1.93 -5.24
C LYS A 35 -19.12 1.80 -3.99
N ASP A 36 -20.43 1.96 -4.18
CA ASP A 36 -21.45 1.74 -3.15
C ASP A 36 -21.14 2.46 -1.82
N SER A 37 -20.60 3.68 -1.91
CA SER A 37 -20.06 4.42 -0.77
C SER A 37 -20.40 5.91 -0.83
N GLU A 38 -20.03 6.62 0.22
CA GLU A 38 -20.03 8.07 0.28
C GLU A 38 -18.58 8.51 0.49
N VAL A 39 -17.97 9.03 -0.59
CA VAL A 39 -16.53 9.35 -0.62
C VAL A 39 -16.31 10.85 -0.43
N ASN A 40 -15.23 11.22 0.25
CA ASN A 40 -14.85 12.63 0.32
C ASN A 40 -14.41 13.12 -1.06
N PHE A 41 -14.79 14.36 -1.36
CA PHE A 41 -14.36 15.08 -2.55
C PHE A 41 -13.98 16.49 -2.13
N TRP A 42 -12.76 16.91 -2.43
CA TRP A 42 -12.18 18.13 -1.85
C TRP A 42 -11.22 18.82 -2.81
N GLY A 43 -10.87 20.06 -2.47
CA GLY A 43 -9.90 20.83 -3.21
C GLY A 43 -9.68 22.20 -2.60
N TRP A 44 -9.10 23.07 -3.41
CA TRP A 44 -8.82 24.45 -3.06
C TRP A 44 -9.55 25.39 -4.01
N ALA A 45 -9.95 26.55 -3.50
CA ALA A 45 -10.54 27.64 -4.27
C ALA A 45 -10.48 28.93 -3.45
N ASN A 46 -10.73 30.08 -4.09
CA ASN A 46 -10.80 31.37 -3.40
C ASN A 46 -11.71 31.32 -2.15
N PRO A 47 -11.32 31.92 -1.02
CA PRO A 47 -12.12 31.89 0.21
C PRO A 47 -13.56 32.33 -0.01
N ARG A 48 -14.52 31.57 0.57
CA ARG A 48 -15.97 31.81 0.48
C ARG A 48 -16.57 31.67 -0.93
N SER A 49 -15.80 31.24 -1.93
CA SER A 49 -16.33 30.92 -3.25
C SER A 49 -17.31 29.74 -3.16
N LYS A 50 -18.39 29.82 -3.94
CA LYS A 50 -19.35 28.72 -4.08
C LYS A 50 -18.82 27.72 -5.09
N ILE A 51 -18.87 26.45 -4.74
CA ILE A 51 -18.42 25.34 -5.57
C ILE A 51 -19.62 24.45 -5.87
N ARG A 52 -19.79 24.08 -7.15
CA ARG A 52 -20.81 23.14 -7.62
C ARG A 52 -20.13 21.93 -8.23
N ILE A 53 -20.58 20.74 -7.85
CA ILE A 53 -20.05 19.47 -8.32
C ILE A 53 -21.17 18.71 -9.01
N ILE A 54 -20.91 18.31 -10.26
CA ILE A 54 -21.84 17.58 -11.12
C ILE A 54 -21.14 16.30 -11.54
N ALA A 55 -21.64 15.15 -11.10
CA ALA A 55 -21.15 13.84 -11.54
C ALA A 55 -22.19 13.20 -12.45
N ASP A 56 -21.76 12.60 -13.56
CA ASP A 56 -22.67 12.07 -14.60
C ASP A 56 -23.71 11.06 -14.06
N TRP A 57 -23.38 10.33 -13.00
CA TRP A 57 -24.26 9.35 -12.37
C TRP A 57 -25.26 9.93 -11.38
N ASN A 58 -25.16 11.22 -11.05
CA ASN A 58 -26.03 11.88 -10.10
C ASN A 58 -26.97 12.86 -10.80
N THR A 59 -28.24 12.88 -10.42
CA THR A 59 -29.22 13.85 -10.94
C THR A 59 -29.07 15.21 -10.30
N ASP A 60 -28.54 15.25 -9.07
CA ASP A 60 -28.45 16.46 -8.26
C ASP A 60 -27.06 17.09 -8.36
N THR A 61 -27.04 18.43 -8.42
CA THR A 61 -25.80 19.21 -8.28
C THR A 61 -25.48 19.36 -6.80
N ILE A 62 -24.31 18.87 -6.38
CA ILE A 62 -23.80 19.07 -5.03
C ILE A 62 -23.26 20.49 -4.93
N GLN A 63 -23.55 21.19 -3.83
CA GLN A 63 -23.07 22.55 -3.57
C GLN A 63 -22.30 22.59 -2.27
N THR A 64 -21.15 23.27 -2.28
CA THR A 64 -20.34 23.56 -1.09
C THR A 64 -19.70 24.94 -1.22
N SER A 65 -18.91 25.36 -0.25
CA SER A 65 -18.17 26.62 -0.32
C SER A 65 -16.78 26.48 0.29
N ALA A 66 -15.82 27.18 -0.29
CA ALA A 66 -14.48 27.25 0.26
C ALA A 66 -14.49 27.99 1.60
N SER A 67 -13.77 27.42 2.57
CA SER A 67 -13.51 28.01 3.87
C SER A 67 -12.65 29.28 3.74
N ASN A 68 -12.47 29.98 4.87
CA ASN A 68 -11.50 31.07 4.98
C ASN A 68 -10.03 30.65 4.75
N MET A 69 -9.75 29.33 4.81
CA MET A 69 -8.43 28.76 4.51
C MET A 69 -8.28 28.30 3.05
N ALA A 70 -9.17 28.76 2.15
CA ALA A 70 -9.16 28.41 0.73
C ALA A 70 -9.28 26.90 0.44
N LYS A 71 -9.87 26.14 1.36
CA LYS A 71 -10.16 24.70 1.21
C LYS A 71 -11.66 24.46 1.18
N TRP A 72 -12.13 23.54 0.35
CA TRP A 72 -13.50 23.03 0.36
C TRP A 72 -13.50 21.51 0.40
N GLU A 73 -14.56 20.95 0.95
CA GLU A 73 -14.77 19.51 1.06
C GLU A 73 -16.28 19.23 1.04
N THR A 74 -16.64 18.09 0.47
CA THR A 74 -18.01 17.59 0.45
C THR A 74 -18.01 16.07 0.32
N LEU A 75 -19.19 15.48 0.47
CA LEU A 75 -19.40 14.05 0.28
C LEU A 75 -20.06 13.79 -1.07
N LEU A 76 -19.52 12.83 -1.81
CA LEU A 76 -20.02 12.37 -3.10
C LEU A 76 -20.48 10.92 -2.97
N LYS A 77 -21.77 10.68 -3.18
CA LYS A 77 -22.31 9.32 -3.23
C LYS A 77 -21.92 8.66 -4.55
N THR A 78 -21.32 7.47 -4.46
CA THR A 78 -20.91 6.69 -5.62
C THR A 78 -21.93 5.59 -5.92
N PRO A 79 -22.18 5.28 -7.19
CA PRO A 79 -23.09 4.22 -7.59
C PRO A 79 -22.43 2.84 -7.42
N LYS A 80 -23.09 1.82 -7.94
CA LYS A 80 -22.46 0.51 -8.21
C LYS A 80 -21.30 0.66 -9.18
N ALA A 81 -20.46 -0.38 -9.23
CA ALA A 81 -19.32 -0.44 -10.14
C ALA A 81 -19.70 -0.12 -11.60
N GLY A 82 -18.84 0.64 -12.29
CA GLY A 82 -19.06 1.06 -13.67
C GLY A 82 -18.23 2.27 -14.07
N GLY A 83 -18.61 2.87 -15.20
CA GLY A 83 -17.90 3.97 -15.86
C GLY A 83 -17.62 3.65 -17.32
N PRO A 84 -16.85 4.49 -18.03
CA PRO A 84 -16.28 5.74 -17.55
C PRO A 84 -17.33 6.84 -17.37
N TYR A 85 -17.15 7.67 -16.34
CA TYR A 85 -17.96 8.85 -16.06
C TYR A 85 -17.11 10.13 -16.13
N THR A 86 -17.80 11.27 -16.09
CA THR A 86 -17.22 12.61 -15.93
C THR A 86 -17.70 13.25 -14.63
N ILE A 87 -16.82 14.02 -13.98
CA ILE A 87 -17.18 14.95 -12.90
C ILE A 87 -16.80 16.36 -13.34
N GLN A 88 -17.72 17.31 -13.20
CA GLN A 88 -17.45 18.73 -13.37
C GLN A 88 -17.45 19.44 -12.02
N VAL A 89 -16.42 20.23 -11.77
CA VAL A 89 -16.29 21.12 -10.61
C VAL A 89 -16.33 22.55 -11.13
N LEU A 90 -17.31 23.32 -10.67
CA LEU A 90 -17.60 24.66 -11.18
C LEU A 90 -17.52 25.68 -10.03
N SER A 91 -16.83 26.78 -10.25
CA SER A 91 -16.94 28.00 -9.45
C SER A 91 -17.70 29.08 -10.25
N GLU A 92 -17.65 30.35 -9.82
CA GLU A 92 -18.26 31.46 -10.56
C GLU A 92 -17.56 31.70 -11.91
N ASP A 93 -16.23 31.63 -11.93
CA ASP A 93 -15.41 32.00 -13.10
C ASP A 93 -14.55 30.84 -13.64
N GLU A 94 -14.51 29.69 -12.97
CA GLU A 94 -13.62 28.57 -13.30
C GLU A 94 -14.38 27.23 -13.40
N SER A 95 -13.88 26.32 -14.23
CA SER A 95 -14.42 24.97 -14.37
C SER A 95 -13.30 23.95 -14.54
N ILE A 96 -13.34 22.86 -13.78
CA ILE A 96 -12.49 21.69 -13.93
C ILE A 96 -13.37 20.52 -14.35
N SER A 97 -12.96 19.77 -15.38
CA SER A 97 -13.62 18.54 -15.82
C SER A 97 -12.66 17.38 -15.63
N ILE A 98 -13.07 16.42 -14.81
CA ILE A 98 -12.38 15.16 -14.58
C ILE A 98 -13.03 14.09 -15.44
N LYS A 99 -12.25 13.44 -16.30
CA LYS A 99 -12.73 12.48 -17.30
C LYS A 99 -12.25 11.07 -16.99
N ASN A 100 -12.97 10.09 -17.54
CA ASN A 100 -12.64 8.67 -17.40
C ASN A 100 -12.60 8.24 -15.92
N VAL A 101 -13.58 8.69 -15.14
CA VAL A 101 -13.76 8.31 -13.74
C VAL A 101 -14.41 6.94 -13.68
N MET A 102 -13.73 5.99 -13.04
CA MET A 102 -14.26 4.65 -12.79
C MET A 102 -14.81 4.56 -11.37
N ILE A 103 -15.85 3.74 -11.18
CA ILE A 103 -16.41 3.39 -9.88
C ILE A 103 -16.12 1.90 -9.65
N GLY A 104 -15.44 1.55 -8.56
CA GLY A 104 -14.93 0.20 -8.36
C GLY A 104 -14.36 -0.05 -6.97
N GLU A 105 -13.35 -0.91 -6.87
CA GLU A 105 -12.64 -1.20 -5.62
C GLU A 105 -11.28 -0.50 -5.60
N LEU A 106 -11.00 0.29 -4.56
CA LEU A 106 -9.76 1.05 -4.44
C LEU A 106 -8.86 0.47 -3.33
N TRP A 107 -7.66 0.03 -3.69
CA TRP A 107 -6.70 -0.58 -2.77
C TRP A 107 -5.38 0.16 -2.73
N ILE A 108 -4.73 0.18 -1.56
CA ILE A 108 -3.38 0.73 -1.38
C ILE A 108 -2.34 -0.40 -1.47
N CYS A 109 -1.33 -0.24 -2.29
CA CYS A 109 -0.17 -1.13 -2.42
C CYS A 109 1.06 -0.47 -1.78
N SER A 110 1.40 -0.89 -0.55
CA SER A 110 2.43 -0.21 0.25
C SER A 110 3.48 -1.15 0.87
N GLY A 111 4.54 -0.56 1.40
CA GLY A 111 5.69 -1.26 1.97
C GLY A 111 7.00 -0.83 1.31
N GLN A 112 7.94 -1.76 1.22
CA GLN A 112 9.30 -1.49 0.73
C GLN A 112 9.57 -2.15 -0.64
N SER A 113 10.82 -2.48 -0.93
CA SER A 113 11.31 -2.89 -2.25
C SER A 113 10.53 -4.08 -2.82
N ASN A 114 10.20 -5.09 -2.00
CA ASN A 114 9.44 -6.23 -2.48
C ASN A 114 7.98 -5.91 -2.88
N MET A 115 7.38 -4.84 -2.33
CA MET A 115 6.14 -4.25 -2.87
C MET A 115 6.43 -3.42 -4.12
N GLU A 116 7.49 -2.60 -4.10
CA GLU A 116 7.85 -1.67 -5.19
C GLU A 116 8.25 -2.39 -6.49
N PHE A 117 8.88 -3.56 -6.39
CA PHE A 117 9.53 -4.20 -7.53
C PHE A 117 8.56 -4.48 -8.68
N SER A 118 9.02 -4.07 -9.85
CA SER A 118 8.31 -4.07 -11.13
C SER A 118 9.08 -4.91 -12.16
N VAL A 119 8.58 -4.94 -13.39
CA VAL A 119 9.32 -5.53 -14.54
C VAL A 119 10.71 -4.93 -14.66
N ASN A 120 10.87 -3.63 -14.40
CA ASN A 120 12.17 -2.95 -14.47
C ASN A 120 13.20 -3.45 -13.43
N ASN A 121 12.74 -4.16 -12.40
CA ASN A 121 13.58 -4.74 -11.35
C ASN A 121 13.90 -6.22 -11.58
N GLY A 122 13.53 -6.80 -12.72
CA GLY A 122 13.81 -8.21 -13.04
C GLY A 122 12.80 -9.21 -12.50
N VAL A 123 11.55 -8.78 -12.27
CA VAL A 123 10.45 -9.69 -11.91
C VAL A 123 10.02 -10.50 -13.14
N ILE A 124 10.38 -11.78 -13.15
CA ILE A 124 10.33 -12.65 -14.35
C ILE A 124 8.89 -12.91 -14.80
N ASP A 125 8.00 -13.22 -13.86
CA ASP A 125 6.60 -13.54 -14.19
C ASP A 125 5.78 -12.30 -14.56
N ALA A 126 6.14 -11.13 -14.03
CA ALA A 126 5.61 -9.85 -14.47
C ALA A 126 6.05 -9.52 -15.91
N GLU A 127 7.33 -9.71 -16.23
CA GLU A 127 7.84 -9.51 -17.59
C GLU A 127 7.10 -10.39 -18.61
N ALA A 128 6.87 -11.66 -18.25
CA ALA A 128 6.13 -12.60 -19.10
C ALA A 128 4.64 -12.22 -19.26
N ALA A 129 4.01 -11.61 -18.25
CA ALA A 129 2.59 -11.23 -18.28
C ALA A 129 2.31 -9.85 -18.89
N MET A 130 3.33 -9.00 -19.01
CA MET A 130 3.22 -7.60 -19.46
C MET A 130 2.67 -7.44 -20.89
N PRO A 131 3.01 -8.28 -21.91
CA PRO A 131 2.46 -8.11 -23.26
C PRO A 131 0.92 -8.17 -23.31
N ASP A 132 0.31 -8.97 -22.44
CA ASP A 132 -1.14 -9.19 -22.37
C ASP A 132 -1.78 -8.44 -21.18
N SER A 133 -1.11 -7.41 -20.64
CA SER A 133 -1.58 -6.72 -19.42
C SER A 133 -2.57 -5.59 -19.66
N GLU A 134 -2.88 -5.23 -20.90
CA GLU A 134 -3.79 -4.12 -21.19
C GLU A 134 -5.18 -4.40 -20.63
N ASN A 135 -5.67 -3.50 -19.77
CA ASN A 135 -6.98 -3.64 -19.14
C ASN A 135 -7.59 -2.28 -18.81
N ALA A 136 -8.63 -1.91 -19.55
CA ALA A 136 -9.33 -0.63 -19.40
C ALA A 136 -10.16 -0.50 -18.12
N ASP A 137 -10.22 -1.52 -17.26
CA ASP A 137 -10.89 -1.50 -15.95
C ASP A 137 -9.92 -1.50 -14.76
N ILE A 138 -8.61 -1.54 -15.02
CA ILE A 138 -7.58 -1.39 -13.98
C ILE A 138 -6.96 0.00 -14.06
N ARG A 139 -6.80 0.66 -12.91
CA ARG A 139 -6.19 1.99 -12.76
C ARG A 139 -5.03 1.93 -11.77
N PHE A 140 -3.93 2.55 -12.14
CA PHE A 140 -2.77 2.72 -11.27
C PHE A 140 -2.65 4.19 -10.88
N PHE A 141 -2.48 4.46 -9.59
CA PHE A 141 -2.07 5.78 -9.13
C PHE A 141 -0.63 5.71 -8.63
N PHE A 142 0.27 6.46 -9.28
CA PHE A 142 1.67 6.53 -8.89
C PHE A 142 1.88 7.70 -7.93
N ILE A 143 2.46 7.43 -6.76
CA ILE A 143 2.87 8.47 -5.81
C ILE A 143 4.37 8.67 -5.94
N GLU A 144 4.79 9.92 -6.09
CA GLU A 144 6.21 10.26 -6.03
C GLU A 144 6.77 10.04 -4.61
N LYS A 145 8.00 9.54 -4.54
CA LYS A 145 8.70 9.31 -3.28
C LYS A 145 9.02 10.65 -2.62
N ALA A 146 8.43 10.89 -1.46
CA ALA A 146 8.63 12.11 -0.69
C ALA A 146 8.62 11.83 0.82
N THR A 147 9.27 12.70 1.57
CA THR A 147 9.26 12.70 3.03
C THR A 147 8.87 14.06 3.56
N ALA A 148 8.15 14.10 4.68
CA ALA A 148 7.85 15.35 5.36
C ALA A 148 7.88 15.18 6.88
N ALA A 149 8.37 16.20 7.59
CA ALA A 149 8.37 16.22 9.05
C ALA A 149 6.95 16.32 9.65
N PHE A 150 6.00 16.86 8.89
CA PHE A 150 4.61 17.04 9.28
C PHE A 150 3.65 16.57 8.19
N PRO A 151 2.41 16.17 8.54
CA PRO A 151 1.41 15.75 7.56
C PRO A 151 1.19 16.80 6.47
N GLN A 152 1.24 16.37 5.22
CA GLN A 152 0.97 17.21 4.05
C GLN A 152 -0.51 17.13 3.65
N ASP A 153 -1.04 18.21 3.07
CA ASP A 153 -2.39 18.23 2.50
C ASP A 153 -2.44 17.62 1.09
N GLU A 154 -1.28 17.46 0.44
CA GLU A 154 -1.13 17.06 -0.95
C GLU A 154 0.16 16.25 -1.13
N LEU A 155 0.14 15.41 -2.16
CA LEU A 155 1.31 14.70 -2.69
C LEU A 155 1.38 14.96 -4.19
N THR A 156 2.55 14.69 -4.79
CA THR A 156 2.68 14.60 -6.25
C THR A 156 2.35 13.19 -6.69
N GLY A 157 1.46 13.05 -7.68
CA GLY A 157 1.14 11.76 -8.26
C GLY A 157 0.31 11.85 -9.52
N HIS A 158 0.04 10.71 -10.14
CA HIS A 158 -0.77 10.67 -11.35
C HIS A 158 -1.43 9.31 -11.57
N TRP A 159 -2.57 9.34 -12.26
CA TRP A 159 -3.29 8.14 -12.68
C TRP A 159 -2.85 7.69 -14.07
N GLU A 160 -2.70 6.38 -14.24
CA GLU A 160 -2.54 5.73 -15.54
C GLU A 160 -3.53 4.57 -15.67
N VAL A 161 -4.02 4.36 -16.89
CA VAL A 161 -4.77 3.13 -17.25
C VAL A 161 -3.80 1.98 -17.37
N CYS A 162 -4.23 0.77 -16.98
CA CYS A 162 -3.39 -0.42 -17.10
C CYS A 162 -3.09 -0.73 -18.58
N SER A 163 -1.80 -0.65 -18.92
CA SER A 163 -1.22 -0.95 -20.22
C SER A 163 0.13 -1.64 -20.01
N PRO A 164 0.73 -2.26 -21.03
CA PRO A 164 2.09 -2.80 -20.91
C PRO A 164 3.12 -1.74 -20.46
N GLU A 165 2.94 -0.46 -20.81
CA GLU A 165 3.85 0.62 -20.41
C GLU A 165 3.69 0.99 -18.94
N SER A 166 2.45 1.15 -18.47
CA SER A 166 2.19 1.54 -17.07
C SER A 166 2.49 0.37 -16.12
N MET A 167 2.11 -0.86 -16.51
CA MET A 167 2.38 -2.08 -15.77
C MET A 167 3.89 -2.32 -15.58
N ARG A 168 4.71 -2.03 -16.59
CA ARG A 168 6.18 -2.17 -16.51
C ARG A 168 6.80 -1.43 -15.32
N LYS A 169 6.23 -0.28 -14.93
CA LYS A 169 6.72 0.59 -13.86
C LYS A 169 5.99 0.37 -12.53
N PHE A 170 4.86 -0.35 -12.55
CA PHE A 170 4.01 -0.56 -11.39
C PHE A 170 4.45 -1.76 -10.55
N SER A 171 4.06 -1.78 -9.27
CA SER A 171 4.24 -2.92 -8.37
C SER A 171 3.76 -4.22 -9.01
N SER A 172 4.64 -5.21 -9.19
CA SER A 172 4.25 -6.50 -9.78
C SER A 172 3.28 -7.26 -8.86
N VAL A 173 3.52 -7.19 -7.53
CA VAL A 173 2.61 -7.77 -6.54
C VAL A 173 1.24 -7.10 -6.60
N GLY A 174 1.20 -5.76 -6.63
CA GLY A 174 -0.03 -4.99 -6.74
C GLY A 174 -0.80 -5.25 -8.03
N TYR A 175 -0.09 -5.35 -9.17
CA TYR A 175 -0.70 -5.67 -10.46
C TYR A 175 -1.39 -7.05 -10.43
N PHE A 176 -0.69 -8.10 -10.01
CA PHE A 176 -1.28 -9.44 -9.98
C PHE A 176 -2.43 -9.55 -8.97
N PHE A 177 -2.33 -8.86 -7.83
CA PHE A 177 -3.43 -8.70 -6.88
C PHE A 177 -4.67 -8.09 -7.55
N GLY A 178 -4.53 -6.92 -8.15
CA GLY A 178 -5.66 -6.22 -8.75
C GLY A 178 -6.21 -6.91 -10.00
N ARG A 179 -5.35 -7.53 -10.81
CA ARG A 179 -5.78 -8.32 -11.97
C ARG A 179 -6.67 -9.47 -11.55
N LYS A 180 -6.27 -10.22 -10.52
CA LYS A 180 -7.08 -11.32 -10.02
C LYS A 180 -8.39 -10.83 -9.42
N LEU A 181 -8.40 -9.72 -8.67
CA LEU A 181 -9.65 -9.14 -8.18
C LEU A 181 -10.57 -8.69 -9.32
N ASN A 182 -10.02 -8.06 -10.36
CA ASN A 182 -10.79 -7.63 -11.53
C ASN A 182 -11.45 -8.82 -12.23
N GLU A 183 -10.69 -9.91 -12.46
CA GLU A 183 -11.18 -11.15 -13.07
C GLU A 183 -12.30 -11.81 -12.25
N GLU A 184 -12.15 -11.90 -10.92
CA GLU A 184 -13.05 -12.67 -10.04
C GLU A 184 -14.25 -11.86 -9.55
N LEU A 185 -14.15 -10.53 -9.50
CA LEU A 185 -15.25 -9.63 -9.10
C LEU A 185 -15.96 -8.99 -10.29
N ASN A 186 -15.38 -9.07 -11.50
CA ASN A 186 -15.85 -8.38 -12.70
C ASN A 186 -16.16 -6.89 -12.41
N THR A 187 -15.21 -6.23 -11.74
CA THR A 187 -15.35 -4.87 -11.18
C THR A 187 -14.08 -4.07 -11.48
N PRO A 188 -14.16 -2.77 -11.82
CA PRO A 188 -12.97 -1.93 -11.97
C PRO A 188 -12.14 -1.89 -10.69
N ILE A 189 -10.81 -1.96 -10.83
CA ILE A 189 -9.87 -2.00 -9.69
C ILE A 189 -8.89 -0.83 -9.78
N GLY A 190 -8.83 -0.04 -8.72
CA GLY A 190 -7.85 1.03 -8.55
C GLY A 190 -6.78 0.60 -7.57
N LEU A 191 -5.52 0.84 -7.91
CA LEU A 191 -4.37 0.48 -7.10
C LEU A 191 -3.47 1.70 -6.89
N ILE A 192 -3.35 2.12 -5.63
CA ILE A 192 -2.50 3.25 -5.22
C ILE A 192 -1.10 2.72 -4.86
N ASN A 193 -0.10 3.11 -5.64
CA ASN A 193 1.29 2.70 -5.47
C ASN A 193 2.01 3.62 -4.47
N SER A 194 2.04 3.25 -3.19
CA SER A 194 2.71 4.01 -2.13
C SER A 194 3.78 3.16 -1.43
N ASN A 195 4.91 2.96 -2.09
CA ASN A 195 5.99 2.09 -1.61
C ASN A 195 7.37 2.71 -1.82
N TRP A 196 8.32 2.31 -0.97
CA TRP A 196 9.69 2.80 -1.05
C TRP A 196 10.67 1.79 -0.44
N GLY A 197 11.54 1.24 -1.28
CA GLY A 197 12.67 0.40 -0.89
C GLY A 197 13.43 0.90 0.34
N GLY A 198 13.96 -0.02 1.14
CA GLY A 198 14.80 0.30 2.30
C GLY A 198 14.09 0.93 3.50
N THR A 199 12.82 1.31 3.39
CA THR A 199 12.11 1.99 4.49
C THR A 199 11.66 1.01 5.59
N PRO A 200 11.90 1.35 6.87
CA PRO A 200 11.40 0.61 8.02
C PRO A 200 9.96 1.08 8.37
N VAL A 201 9.21 0.25 9.10
CA VAL A 201 7.77 0.48 9.41
C VAL A 201 7.49 1.80 10.15
N GLU A 202 8.47 2.31 10.89
CA GLU A 202 8.46 3.55 11.66
C GLU A 202 8.22 4.79 10.79
N THR A 203 8.67 4.76 9.53
CA THR A 203 8.45 5.87 8.61
C THR A 203 6.99 5.97 8.16
N TRP A 204 6.29 4.83 8.15
CA TRP A 204 4.93 4.67 7.61
C TRP A 204 3.82 4.82 8.65
N MET A 205 4.15 4.96 9.94
CA MET A 205 3.16 5.17 10.99
C MET A 205 2.84 6.65 11.23
N PRO A 206 1.58 7.01 11.51
CA PRO A 206 1.26 8.32 12.03
C PRO A 206 1.90 8.52 13.40
N LYS A 207 2.61 9.64 13.58
CA LYS A 207 3.35 9.93 14.82
C LYS A 207 2.44 9.97 16.06
N ASP A 208 1.19 10.39 15.90
CA ASP A 208 0.22 10.49 17.00
C ASP A 208 -0.47 9.16 17.36
N ALA A 209 -0.23 8.08 16.60
CA ALA A 209 -0.59 6.72 17.02
C ALA A 209 0.44 6.11 17.98
N ILE A 210 1.59 6.76 18.17
CA ILE A 210 2.66 6.26 19.02
C ILE A 210 2.43 6.73 20.45
N GLU A 211 2.00 5.81 21.32
CA GLU A 211 1.77 6.12 22.75
C GLU A 211 3.06 6.53 23.49
N ASN A 212 4.19 5.91 23.16
CA ASN A 212 5.49 6.20 23.77
C ASN A 212 6.55 6.47 22.70
N VAL A 213 6.63 7.73 22.26
CA VAL A 213 7.58 8.17 21.22
C VAL A 213 9.03 7.87 21.62
N ASN A 214 9.39 7.98 22.90
CA ASN A 214 10.76 7.70 23.36
C ASN A 214 11.15 6.23 23.18
N LYS A 215 10.20 5.30 23.40
CA LYS A 215 10.42 3.88 23.14
C LYS A 215 10.71 3.62 21.67
N ILE A 216 9.89 4.17 20.77
CA ILE A 216 10.10 4.00 19.32
C ILE A 216 11.38 4.68 18.86
N GLN A 217 11.71 5.86 19.40
CA GLN A 217 12.94 6.55 19.07
C GLN A 217 14.19 5.71 19.42
N ALA A 218 14.17 5.01 20.56
CA ALA A 218 15.23 4.07 20.92
C ALA A 218 15.30 2.88 19.96
N GLU A 219 14.17 2.39 19.44
CA GLU A 219 14.15 1.33 18.42
C GLU A 219 14.74 1.78 17.08
N VAL A 220 14.55 3.05 16.70
CA VAL A 220 15.14 3.64 15.49
C VAL A 220 16.67 3.65 15.55
N GLU A 221 17.27 3.80 16.74
CA GLU A 221 18.73 3.78 16.93
C GLU A 221 19.36 2.43 16.59
N PHE A 222 18.58 1.33 16.62
CA PHE A 222 19.06 0.00 16.22
C PHE A 222 19.02 -0.23 14.71
N LEU A 223 18.36 0.64 13.95
CA LEU A 223 18.25 0.49 12.50
C LEU A 223 19.60 0.77 11.83
N ASN A 224 19.93 -0.03 10.82
CA ASN A 224 21.15 0.15 10.03
C ASN A 224 21.18 1.53 9.37
N ASP A 225 22.38 2.10 9.21
CA ASP A 225 22.58 3.29 8.42
C ASP A 225 22.10 3.13 6.98
N SER A 226 21.29 4.08 6.55
CA SER A 226 20.68 4.10 5.22
C SER A 226 21.43 5.08 4.33
N GLU A 227 21.98 4.60 3.22
CA GLU A 227 22.50 5.45 2.14
C GLU A 227 21.34 5.98 1.27
N GLY A 228 20.51 6.87 1.83
CA GLY A 228 19.49 7.59 1.07
C GLY A 228 18.04 7.14 1.27
N TRP A 229 17.76 6.17 2.15
CA TRP A 229 16.39 5.80 2.51
C TRP A 229 15.88 6.53 3.75
N PRO A 230 14.60 6.95 3.78
CA PRO A 230 13.99 7.51 4.97
C PRO A 230 14.03 6.55 6.17
N ARG A 231 14.31 7.10 7.36
CA ARG A 231 14.21 6.39 8.65
C ARG A 231 13.46 7.18 9.72
N ASP A 232 13.23 8.47 9.47
CA ASP A 232 12.55 9.34 10.43
C ASP A 232 11.11 8.90 10.63
N ILE A 233 10.70 8.83 11.89
CA ILE A 233 9.34 8.45 12.29
C ILE A 233 8.31 9.30 11.54
N ALA A 234 7.31 8.63 10.96
CA ALA A 234 6.22 9.22 10.21
C ALA A 234 6.60 9.97 8.92
N SER A 235 7.86 9.99 8.51
CA SER A 235 8.32 10.83 7.40
C SER A 235 7.68 10.47 6.05
N THR A 236 7.59 9.18 5.70
CA THR A 236 6.90 8.71 4.49
C THR A 236 5.39 8.76 4.65
N TYR A 237 4.86 8.40 5.83
CA TYR A 237 3.44 8.54 6.15
C TYR A 237 2.93 9.96 5.86
N ASN A 238 3.63 10.96 6.38
CA ASN A 238 3.23 12.36 6.30
C ASN A 238 3.12 12.88 4.86
N ALA A 239 3.97 12.38 3.96
CA ALA A 239 4.06 12.84 2.58
C ALA A 239 3.32 11.93 1.58
N MET A 240 3.22 10.63 1.84
CA MET A 240 2.74 9.64 0.85
C MET A 240 1.45 8.92 1.25
N ILE A 241 1.04 8.98 2.53
CA ILE A 241 -0.18 8.31 3.03
C ILE A 241 -1.18 9.32 3.55
N HIS A 242 -0.75 10.27 4.38
CA HIS A 242 -1.64 11.28 4.94
C HIS A 242 -2.45 12.05 3.89
N PRO A 243 -1.87 12.47 2.73
CA PRO A 243 -2.65 13.20 1.73
C PRO A 243 -3.82 12.40 1.12
N ILE A 244 -3.78 11.06 1.19
CA ILE A 244 -4.81 10.18 0.63
C ILE A 244 -5.76 9.61 1.69
N THR A 245 -5.62 9.97 2.97
CA THR A 245 -6.49 9.44 4.05
C THR A 245 -7.96 9.82 3.89
N LYS A 246 -8.27 10.81 3.07
CA LYS A 246 -9.64 11.22 2.74
C LYS A 246 -10.31 10.32 1.70
N MET A 247 -9.53 9.52 0.96
CA MET A 247 -10.08 8.60 -0.03
C MET A 247 -10.86 7.48 0.66
N GLY A 248 -12.02 7.13 0.10
CA GLY A 248 -12.67 5.86 0.42
C GLY A 248 -11.86 4.71 -0.20
N ILE A 249 -11.42 3.75 0.61
CA ILE A 249 -10.66 2.57 0.17
C ILE A 249 -11.32 1.28 0.63
N ALA A 250 -11.16 0.23 -0.17
CA ALA A 250 -11.56 -1.14 0.15
C ALA A 250 -10.57 -1.82 1.11
N GLY A 251 -9.28 -1.51 1.00
CA GLY A 251 -8.26 -2.06 1.88
C GLY A 251 -6.83 -1.71 1.49
N ALA A 252 -5.88 -2.35 2.16
CA ALA A 252 -4.45 -2.20 1.87
C ALA A 252 -3.75 -3.55 1.78
N ILE A 253 -2.80 -3.65 0.85
CA ILE A 253 -1.81 -4.72 0.79
C ILE A 253 -0.41 -4.18 1.17
N TRP A 254 0.35 -4.99 1.90
CA TRP A 254 1.61 -4.57 2.50
C TRP A 254 2.72 -5.61 2.36
N TYR A 255 3.88 -5.19 1.87
CA TYR A 255 5.06 -6.07 1.81
C TYR A 255 6.29 -5.33 2.31
N GLN A 256 6.59 -5.55 3.58
CA GLN A 256 7.72 -4.94 4.29
C GLN A 256 8.08 -5.76 5.53
N GLY A 257 9.32 -5.59 5.98
CA GLY A 257 9.84 -6.09 7.25
C GLY A 257 11.35 -6.30 7.21
N GLU A 258 11.93 -6.37 6.02
CA GLU A 258 13.35 -6.65 5.82
C GLU A 258 14.23 -5.56 6.45
N SER A 259 13.83 -4.28 6.37
CA SER A 259 14.54 -3.17 7.01
C SER A 259 14.41 -3.14 8.54
N ASN A 260 13.47 -3.90 9.11
CA ASN A 260 13.30 -4.05 10.55
C ASN A 260 13.97 -5.31 11.11
N THR A 261 14.82 -5.99 10.33
CA THR A 261 15.63 -7.10 10.83
C THR A 261 16.56 -6.72 11.99
N PRO A 262 17.13 -5.50 12.09
CA PRO A 262 17.94 -5.11 13.24
C PRO A 262 17.13 -4.97 14.55
N ASN A 263 15.87 -4.54 14.47
CA ASN A 263 14.97 -4.36 15.60
C ASN A 263 13.78 -5.34 15.57
N ALA A 264 14.04 -6.57 15.11
CA ALA A 264 13.00 -7.56 14.82
C ALA A 264 12.02 -7.82 15.97
N ASN A 265 12.44 -7.70 17.23
CA ASN A 265 11.60 -8.03 18.40
C ASN A 265 10.42 -7.06 18.62
N THR A 266 10.50 -5.83 18.11
CA THR A 266 9.46 -4.81 18.28
C THR A 266 8.52 -4.71 17.09
N TYR A 267 8.78 -5.47 16.01
CA TYR A 267 8.04 -5.35 14.76
C TYR A 267 6.52 -5.53 14.89
N ALA A 268 6.03 -6.51 15.65
CA ALA A 268 4.59 -6.75 15.77
C ALA A 268 3.87 -5.55 16.42
N GLU A 269 4.47 -4.95 17.44
CA GLU A 269 3.93 -3.76 18.11
C GLU A 269 3.93 -2.55 17.16
N LEU A 270 5.05 -2.30 16.50
CA LEU A 270 5.18 -1.21 15.53
C LEU A 270 4.18 -1.34 14.38
N PHE A 271 4.12 -2.53 13.77
CA PHE A 271 3.27 -2.79 12.62
C PHE A 271 1.77 -2.72 12.97
N THR A 272 1.35 -3.31 14.10
CA THR A 272 -0.05 -3.22 14.53
C THR A 272 -0.43 -1.79 14.96
N THR A 273 0.51 -1.02 15.51
CA THR A 273 0.32 0.42 15.81
C THR A 273 0.14 1.21 14.51
N MET A 274 0.96 0.95 13.50
CA MET A 274 0.83 1.57 12.17
C MET A 274 -0.56 1.29 11.57
N ILE A 275 -0.99 0.02 11.55
CA ILE A 275 -2.29 -0.38 10.98
C ILE A 275 -3.45 0.33 11.70
N LYS A 276 -3.45 0.33 13.04
CA LYS A 276 -4.48 1.04 13.83
C LYS A 276 -4.46 2.54 13.56
N GLY A 277 -3.27 3.13 13.45
CA GLY A 277 -3.09 4.52 13.10
C GLY A 277 -3.67 4.87 11.73
N TRP A 278 -3.42 4.03 10.72
CA TRP A 278 -4.02 4.21 9.39
C TRP A 278 -5.54 4.13 9.45
N ARG A 279 -6.09 3.07 10.05
CA ARG A 279 -7.55 2.91 10.19
C ARG A 279 -8.21 4.12 10.87
N LEU A 280 -7.58 4.65 11.92
CA LEU A 280 -8.04 5.87 12.59
C LEU A 280 -8.04 7.09 11.65
N LYS A 281 -6.96 7.26 10.86
CA LYS A 281 -6.76 8.43 9.99
C LYS A 281 -7.65 8.41 8.74
N PHE A 282 -7.91 7.22 8.20
CA PHE A 282 -8.91 6.98 7.16
C PHE A 282 -10.35 6.96 7.70
N GLN A 283 -10.54 6.95 9.01
CA GLN A 283 -11.85 6.77 9.67
C GLN A 283 -12.60 5.53 9.16
N ASN A 284 -11.85 4.47 8.86
CA ASN A 284 -12.37 3.23 8.29
C ASN A 284 -11.57 2.05 8.84
N ASP A 285 -12.27 1.03 9.35
CA ASP A 285 -11.67 -0.21 9.83
C ASP A 285 -11.57 -1.22 8.66
N PHE A 286 -10.71 -0.90 7.70
CA PHE A 286 -10.53 -1.64 6.46
C PHE A 286 -9.58 -2.87 6.61
N PRO A 287 -9.73 -3.89 5.76
CA PRO A 287 -8.85 -5.06 5.72
C PRO A 287 -7.40 -4.69 5.36
N PHE A 288 -6.46 -5.30 6.06
CA PHE A 288 -5.02 -5.10 5.88
C PHE A 288 -4.31 -6.44 5.65
N TYR A 289 -3.94 -6.72 4.41
CA TYR A 289 -3.31 -8.00 4.04
C TYR A 289 -1.83 -7.80 3.77
N TYR A 290 -0.98 -8.73 4.22
CA TYR A 290 0.45 -8.52 4.14
C TYR A 290 1.24 -9.78 3.85
N VAL A 291 2.46 -9.60 3.36
CA VAL A 291 3.34 -10.70 2.93
C VAL A 291 4.37 -10.98 4.01
N GLN A 292 4.51 -12.26 4.38
CA GLN A 292 5.61 -12.70 5.22
C GLN A 292 6.94 -12.47 4.47
N ILE A 293 7.95 -11.87 5.10
CA ILE A 293 9.22 -11.60 4.39
C ILE A 293 9.90 -12.90 3.93
N ALA A 294 10.68 -12.78 2.85
CA ALA A 294 11.48 -13.89 2.32
C ALA A 294 12.47 -14.42 3.37
N PRO A 295 12.80 -15.73 3.35
CA PRO A 295 13.78 -16.32 4.26
C PRO A 295 15.23 -16.01 3.85
N PHE A 296 15.52 -14.75 3.51
CA PHE A 296 16.85 -14.30 3.09
C PHE A 296 17.88 -14.53 4.20
N GLN A 297 19.04 -15.08 3.83
CA GLN A 297 20.07 -15.50 4.80
C GLN A 297 21.15 -14.44 5.05
N GLY A 298 21.28 -13.44 4.18
CA GLY A 298 22.37 -12.45 4.23
C GLY A 298 22.17 -11.26 5.16
N TYR A 299 21.23 -11.32 6.11
CA TYR A 299 21.08 -10.25 7.10
C TYR A 299 22.24 -10.25 8.10
N GLY A 300 22.68 -9.06 8.52
CA GLY A 300 23.80 -8.90 9.46
C GLY A 300 23.52 -9.44 10.87
N VAL A 301 22.26 -9.57 11.25
CA VAL A 301 21.85 -10.13 12.55
C VAL A 301 21.39 -11.58 12.38
N PRO A 302 22.04 -12.57 13.03
CA PRO A 302 21.67 -13.97 12.91
C PRO A 302 20.20 -14.23 13.25
N PHE A 303 19.52 -15.04 12.44
CA PHE A 303 18.12 -15.44 12.60
C PHE A 303 17.09 -14.28 12.57
N SER A 304 17.51 -13.05 12.28
CA SER A 304 16.61 -11.88 12.26
C SER A 304 15.44 -12.03 11.29
N ALA A 305 15.65 -12.63 10.11
CA ALA A 305 14.58 -12.98 9.19
C ALA A 305 13.49 -13.84 9.85
N ALA A 306 13.90 -14.87 10.60
CA ALA A 306 12.96 -15.75 11.30
C ALA A 306 12.22 -15.00 12.42
N LEU A 307 12.90 -14.11 13.14
CA LEU A 307 12.29 -13.28 14.19
C LEU A 307 11.25 -12.32 13.62
N VAL A 308 11.54 -11.62 12.51
CA VAL A 308 10.56 -10.75 11.85
C VAL A 308 9.36 -11.57 11.36
N ARG A 309 9.58 -12.75 10.76
CA ARG A 309 8.49 -13.65 10.32
C ARG A 309 7.61 -14.12 11.48
N GLU A 310 8.20 -14.38 12.65
CA GLU A 310 7.47 -14.69 13.88
C GLU A 310 6.63 -13.48 14.35
N GLN A 311 7.20 -12.27 14.31
CA GLN A 311 6.43 -11.05 14.64
C GLN A 311 5.31 -10.76 13.63
N GLN A 312 5.53 -11.02 12.35
CA GLN A 312 4.50 -10.94 11.32
C GLN A 312 3.38 -11.94 11.59
N GLN A 313 3.68 -13.15 12.07
CA GLN A 313 2.65 -14.09 12.54
C GLN A 313 1.91 -13.56 13.78
N LYS A 314 2.61 -12.94 14.74
CA LYS A 314 1.95 -12.33 15.92
C LYS A 314 1.00 -11.19 15.53
N ALA A 315 1.39 -10.36 14.56
CA ALA A 315 0.55 -9.27 14.06
C ALA A 315 -0.77 -9.76 13.44
N SER A 316 -0.85 -11.02 12.99
CA SER A 316 -2.05 -11.58 12.37
C SER A 316 -3.20 -11.79 13.36
N SER A 317 -2.97 -11.61 14.67
CA SER A 317 -4.03 -11.63 15.67
C SER A 317 -4.87 -10.35 15.67
N LEU A 318 -4.42 -9.29 15.00
CA LEU A 318 -5.20 -8.06 14.85
C LEU A 318 -6.38 -8.33 13.91
N GLU A 319 -7.59 -7.92 14.31
CA GLU A 319 -8.78 -8.13 13.50
C GLU A 319 -8.69 -7.46 12.11
N LYS A 320 -9.34 -8.10 11.12
CA LYS A 320 -9.29 -7.71 9.70
C LYS A 320 -7.87 -7.58 9.17
N THR A 321 -6.96 -8.40 9.66
CA THR A 321 -5.63 -8.56 9.08
C THR A 321 -5.42 -9.98 8.60
N GLY A 322 -4.49 -10.16 7.68
CA GLY A 322 -4.12 -11.50 7.28
C GLY A 322 -2.81 -11.54 6.52
N MET A 323 -1.97 -12.50 6.91
CA MET A 323 -0.69 -12.72 6.28
C MET A 323 -0.84 -13.68 5.08
N VAL A 324 0.08 -13.59 4.12
CA VAL A 324 0.34 -14.66 3.14
C VAL A 324 1.79 -15.11 3.29
N VAL A 325 1.99 -16.42 3.28
CA VAL A 325 3.33 -17.03 3.36
C VAL A 325 3.85 -17.23 1.94
N ILE A 326 5.15 -16.98 1.74
CA ILE A 326 5.79 -17.04 0.41
C ILE A 326 7.11 -17.81 0.43
N SER A 327 7.44 -18.52 1.51
CA SER A 327 8.72 -19.23 1.64
C SER A 327 8.91 -20.32 0.58
N ASP A 328 7.82 -20.85 0.02
CA ASP A 328 7.79 -21.80 -1.10
C ASP A 328 7.89 -21.14 -2.48
N LEU A 329 7.79 -19.81 -2.55
CA LEU A 329 7.89 -19.02 -3.79
C LEU A 329 9.26 -18.34 -3.94
N VAL A 330 10.18 -18.58 -3.01
CA VAL A 330 11.54 -18.01 -3.03
C VAL A 330 12.45 -18.93 -3.83
N ASP A 331 12.93 -18.41 -4.95
CA ASP A 331 13.75 -19.12 -5.91
C ASP A 331 15.24 -19.11 -5.56
N ASP A 332 15.70 -18.07 -4.86
CA ASP A 332 17.06 -17.95 -4.33
C ASP A 332 17.03 -17.38 -2.90
N PRO A 333 17.41 -18.15 -1.86
CA PRO A 333 17.47 -17.66 -0.48
C PRO A 333 18.65 -16.72 -0.21
N ASP A 334 19.59 -16.57 -1.15
CA ASP A 334 20.67 -15.59 -1.13
C ASP A 334 20.31 -14.29 -1.87
N ASP A 335 19.10 -14.21 -2.44
CA ASP A 335 18.51 -12.95 -2.92
C ASP A 335 17.39 -12.49 -1.97
N ILE A 336 17.49 -11.25 -1.53
CA ILE A 336 16.47 -10.61 -0.68
C ILE A 336 15.19 -10.26 -1.47
N HIS A 337 15.26 -10.29 -2.81
CA HIS A 337 14.15 -9.96 -3.71
C HIS A 337 13.72 -11.16 -4.58
N PRO A 338 12.80 -12.03 -4.12
CA PRO A 338 12.29 -13.14 -4.92
C PRO A 338 11.74 -12.66 -6.27
N ARG A 339 12.10 -13.36 -7.36
CA ARG A 339 11.81 -12.92 -8.74
C ARG A 339 10.41 -13.28 -9.24
N TYR A 340 9.68 -14.12 -8.50
CA TYR A 340 8.30 -14.51 -8.80
C TYR A 340 7.33 -13.76 -7.90
N LYS A 341 6.53 -12.86 -8.47
CA LYS A 341 5.56 -12.03 -7.73
C LYS A 341 4.09 -12.34 -8.05
N LYS A 342 3.81 -13.12 -9.10
CA LYS A 342 2.45 -13.50 -9.50
C LYS A 342 1.70 -14.21 -8.40
N GLU A 343 2.30 -15.26 -7.85
CA GLU A 343 1.62 -16.04 -6.82
C GLU A 343 1.54 -15.31 -5.49
N VAL A 344 2.46 -14.38 -5.21
CA VAL A 344 2.36 -13.47 -4.05
C VAL A 344 1.12 -12.59 -4.16
N GLY A 345 0.92 -11.93 -5.32
CA GLY A 345 -0.27 -11.12 -5.59
C GLY A 345 -1.56 -11.95 -5.57
N ASN A 346 -1.55 -13.15 -6.18
CA ASN A 346 -2.70 -14.06 -6.17
C ASN A 346 -3.10 -14.49 -4.76
N ARG A 347 -2.14 -14.80 -3.88
CA ARG A 347 -2.43 -15.19 -2.49
C ARG A 347 -3.08 -14.05 -1.72
N LEU A 348 -2.61 -12.82 -1.91
CA LEU A 348 -3.25 -11.63 -1.34
C LEU A 348 -4.68 -11.46 -1.87
N ALA A 349 -4.89 -11.66 -3.17
CA ALA A 349 -6.21 -11.54 -3.80
C ALA A 349 -7.17 -12.63 -3.29
N ASN A 350 -6.73 -13.89 -3.21
CA ASN A 350 -7.53 -14.99 -2.65
C ASN A 350 -7.99 -14.68 -1.23
N ARG A 351 -7.12 -14.09 -0.41
CA ARG A 351 -7.48 -13.67 0.95
C ARG A 351 -8.51 -12.54 0.94
N ALA A 352 -8.35 -11.53 0.08
CA ALA A 352 -9.34 -10.47 -0.06
C ALA A 352 -10.70 -10.99 -0.57
N LEU A 353 -10.71 -11.85 -1.58
CA LEU A 353 -11.93 -12.48 -2.10
C LEU A 353 -12.67 -13.24 -1.00
N ALA A 354 -11.96 -14.00 -0.17
CA ALA A 354 -12.58 -14.77 0.91
C ALA A 354 -13.03 -13.91 2.12
N GLU A 355 -12.15 -13.05 2.64
CA GLU A 355 -12.38 -12.35 3.92
C GLU A 355 -13.02 -10.96 3.76
N THR A 356 -12.83 -10.29 2.61
CA THR A 356 -13.45 -8.98 2.33
C THR A 356 -14.73 -9.13 1.51
N TYR A 357 -14.69 -9.97 0.47
CA TYR A 357 -15.80 -10.09 -0.49
C TYR A 357 -16.69 -11.32 -0.26
N GLY A 358 -16.37 -12.18 0.72
CA GLY A 358 -17.18 -13.31 1.13
C GLY A 358 -17.31 -14.41 0.07
N GLN A 359 -16.40 -14.46 -0.92
CA GLN A 359 -16.38 -15.54 -1.90
C GLN A 359 -15.92 -16.84 -1.24
N GLU A 360 -16.60 -17.94 -1.54
CA GLU A 360 -16.21 -19.26 -1.02
C GLU A 360 -14.86 -19.67 -1.60
N SER A 361 -13.83 -19.68 -0.75
CA SER A 361 -12.51 -20.22 -1.08
C SER A 361 -11.89 -20.82 0.18
N THR A 362 -11.32 -22.01 0.06
CA THR A 362 -10.48 -22.62 1.11
C THR A 362 -8.99 -22.34 0.91
N LYS A 363 -8.61 -21.86 -0.29
CA LYS A 363 -7.22 -21.73 -0.75
C LYS A 363 -6.61 -20.35 -0.48
N TYR A 364 -6.68 -19.91 0.78
CA TYR A 364 -6.13 -18.61 1.18
C TYR A 364 -5.54 -18.58 2.59
N LYS A 365 -5.79 -19.62 3.39
CA LYS A 365 -5.19 -19.81 4.71
C LYS A 365 -4.00 -20.74 4.60
N PHE A 366 -2.98 -20.45 5.38
CA PHE A 366 -1.77 -21.26 5.51
C PHE A 366 -1.74 -21.89 6.91
N ALA A 367 -0.95 -22.95 7.06
CA ALA A 367 -0.77 -23.60 8.36
C ALA A 367 -0.13 -22.60 9.34
N THR A 368 -0.81 -22.34 10.47
CA THR A 368 -0.32 -21.45 11.52
C THR A 368 0.27 -22.25 12.66
N LEU A 369 1.31 -21.70 13.30
CA LEU A 369 1.84 -22.29 14.53
C LEU A 369 0.82 -22.13 15.65
N ARG A 370 0.32 -23.26 16.18
CA ARG A 370 -0.61 -23.29 17.32
C ARG A 370 0.13 -23.19 18.64
N GLU A 371 1.14 -24.04 18.80
CA GLU A 371 1.88 -24.18 20.05
C GLU A 371 3.34 -24.54 19.74
N GLN A 372 4.26 -23.90 20.45
CA GLN A 372 5.66 -24.28 20.51
C GLN A 372 5.99 -24.73 21.92
N LYS A 373 6.50 -25.96 22.06
CA LYS A 373 6.95 -26.50 23.34
C LYS A 373 8.38 -27.00 23.23
N ILE A 374 9.23 -26.54 24.16
CA ILE A 374 10.63 -26.96 24.25
C ILE A 374 10.70 -28.10 25.27
N GLU A 375 10.91 -29.33 24.81
CA GLU A 375 10.74 -30.53 25.66
C GLU A 375 12.03 -31.06 26.32
N LYS A 376 13.25 -30.90 25.74
CA LYS A 376 14.61 -30.98 26.36
C LYS A 376 15.73 -31.08 25.31
N ILE A 377 16.99 -30.90 25.75
CA ILE A 377 18.25 -30.92 24.96
C ILE A 377 18.76 -32.37 24.86
N LEU A 378 18.68 -33.01 23.68
CA LEU A 378 19.36 -34.27 23.36
C LEU A 378 19.65 -34.35 21.86
N SER A 379 20.87 -34.77 21.52
CA SER A 379 21.52 -34.71 20.21
C SER A 379 21.23 -35.92 19.31
N PHE A 380 20.81 -35.75 18.05
CA PHE A 380 20.86 -36.81 17.03
C PHE A 380 21.06 -36.30 15.58
N LEU A 381 21.59 -37.21 14.76
CA LEU A 381 21.93 -37.11 13.32
C LEU A 381 20.68 -37.23 12.43
N ILE A 382 20.61 -36.50 11.31
CA ILE A 382 19.47 -36.51 10.37
C ILE A 382 19.82 -37.28 9.08
N SER A 383 18.89 -38.12 8.62
CA SER A 383 18.85 -38.79 7.31
C SER A 383 17.53 -38.43 6.62
N TYR A 384 17.56 -38.10 5.33
CA TYR A 384 16.38 -37.79 4.52
C TYR A 384 16.00 -38.98 3.65
N LYS A 385 14.70 -39.29 3.59
CA LYS A 385 14.10 -40.07 2.50
C LYS A 385 12.94 -39.25 1.94
N HIS A 386 13.05 -38.83 0.69
CA HIS A 386 11.97 -38.20 -0.05
C HIS A 386 10.90 -39.24 -0.38
N ASP A 387 9.64 -38.87 -0.16
CA ASP A 387 8.50 -39.16 -1.05
C ASP A 387 7.25 -38.41 -0.52
N TYR A 388 6.81 -37.42 -1.29
CA TYR A 388 5.57 -36.62 -1.20
C TYR A 388 5.42 -35.54 -0.10
N VAL A 389 4.86 -34.41 -0.56
CA VAL A 389 4.86 -33.07 0.03
C VAL A 389 3.72 -32.90 1.04
N VAL A 390 4.03 -33.04 2.32
CA VAL A 390 3.53 -32.17 3.41
C VAL A 390 4.60 -32.20 4.50
N PRO A 391 5.40 -31.15 4.72
CA PRO A 391 6.31 -31.19 5.84
C PRO A 391 5.50 -30.87 7.10
N LEU A 392 5.37 -31.87 7.97
CA LEU A 392 5.60 -31.65 9.39
C LEU A 392 6.91 -30.87 9.50
N VAL A 393 6.84 -29.53 9.57
CA VAL A 393 8.05 -28.72 9.70
C VAL A 393 8.53 -28.87 11.14
N SER A 394 9.34 -29.89 11.37
CA SER A 394 10.20 -29.91 12.54
C SER A 394 11.39 -28.98 12.25
N VAL A 395 11.31 -27.72 12.67
CA VAL A 395 12.43 -26.78 12.54
C VAL A 395 13.45 -27.08 13.65
N TYR A 396 14.52 -27.82 13.33
CA TYR A 396 15.60 -28.05 14.28
C TYR A 396 16.63 -26.91 14.16
N GLY A 397 16.67 -26.02 15.15
CA GLY A 397 17.67 -24.96 15.24
C GLY A 397 19.01 -25.46 15.81
N ARG A 398 20.13 -25.11 15.18
CA ARG A 398 21.48 -25.31 15.74
C ARG A 398 21.87 -24.03 16.48
N SER A 399 21.97 -24.06 17.80
CA SER A 399 22.57 -22.93 18.54
C SER A 399 24.08 -22.90 18.29
N GLY A 400 24.64 -21.70 18.11
CA GLY A 400 26.07 -21.46 17.87
C GLY A 400 26.99 -21.80 19.05
N SER A 401 26.50 -22.48 20.09
CA SER A 401 27.25 -22.83 21.30
C SER A 401 27.11 -24.30 21.67
N GLY A 402 27.24 -25.23 20.71
CA GLY A 402 27.38 -26.67 21.00
C GLY A 402 26.22 -27.33 21.79
N LYS A 403 25.09 -26.64 21.97
CA LYS A 403 23.91 -27.11 22.71
C LYS A 403 22.70 -27.03 21.79
N SER A 404 22.26 -28.16 21.26
CA SER A 404 21.11 -28.25 20.36
C SER A 404 19.84 -28.60 21.14
N SER A 405 18.78 -27.79 21.04
CA SER A 405 17.47 -28.07 21.65
C SER A 405 16.52 -28.75 20.66
N VAL A 406 15.66 -29.64 21.15
CA VAL A 406 14.53 -30.18 20.37
C VAL A 406 13.30 -29.33 20.64
N THR A 407 12.78 -28.69 19.59
CA THR A 407 11.56 -27.90 19.64
C THR A 407 10.45 -28.68 18.94
N ARG A 408 9.34 -28.91 19.65
CA ARG A 408 8.13 -29.49 19.06
C ARG A 408 7.22 -28.35 18.61
N PHE A 409 6.86 -28.36 17.33
CA PHE A 409 5.89 -27.45 16.74
C PHE A 409 4.57 -28.20 16.53
N VAL A 410 3.47 -27.63 16.99
CA VAL A 410 2.12 -28.10 16.66
C VAL A 410 1.50 -27.04 15.76
N CYS A 411 1.12 -27.42 14.55
CA CYS A 411 0.44 -26.52 13.60
C CYS A 411 -1.08 -26.68 13.70
N GLU A 412 -1.81 -25.58 13.51
CA GLU A 412 -3.25 -25.58 13.24
C GLU A 412 -3.51 -25.76 11.74
N ASN A 413 -4.64 -26.39 11.40
CA ASN A 413 -5.20 -26.48 10.05
C ASN A 413 -4.33 -27.16 8.97
N ILE A 414 -3.72 -28.31 9.26
CA ILE A 414 -3.03 -29.10 8.21
C ILE A 414 -4.00 -29.58 7.12
N ASN A 415 -5.28 -29.78 7.43
CA ASN A 415 -6.28 -30.29 6.47
C ASN A 415 -6.95 -29.19 5.61
N ASP A 416 -6.90 -27.92 6.04
CA ASP A 416 -7.47 -26.78 5.30
C ASP A 416 -6.38 -25.85 4.72
N ALA A 417 -5.11 -26.03 5.11
CA ALA A 417 -3.99 -25.35 4.50
C ALA A 417 -3.79 -25.86 3.08
N SER A 418 -4.14 -25.03 2.10
CA SER A 418 -3.97 -25.33 0.69
C SER A 418 -3.02 -24.31 0.06
N TYR A 419 -2.00 -24.84 -0.62
CA TYR A 419 -1.03 -24.07 -1.42
C TYR A 419 -1.60 -23.67 -2.77
#